data_AF-A0A3D5KT58-F1
#
_entry.id   AF-A0A3D5KT58-F1
#
_cell.length_a   1.000
_cell.length_b   1.000
_cell.length_c   1.000
_cell.angle_alpha   90.00
_cell.angle_beta   90.00
_cell.angle_gamma   90.00
#
_symmetry.space_group_name_H-M   'P 1'
#
loop_
_entity.id
_entity.type
_entity.pdbx_description
1 polymer ?
#
loop_
_entity_poly.entity_id
_entity_poly.type
_entity_poly.pdbx_seq_one_letter_code
_entity_poly.pdbx_strand_id
1 'polypeptide(L)'
;MYDLYNLGWNSFQQLCLTITREILGQTVESFLDSNDGGRDGAFVGQWNSFCDDDISGRFVIQCKFTSKIQHSLNPSDLSDEVVKVKKLVENGLCDSYVLMTNAGLSGKHAERIVAILKSIGVKYVRLFGSTWIDQQIRENKRLRMLVPSVYGLGDLSQI
;
A
#
# COMPACT_ATOMS: atom_id res chain seq x y z
N MET A 1 1.62 18.63 2.99
CA MET A 1 1.93 17.25 3.45
C MET A 1 0.89 16.94 4.50
N TYR A 2 0.30 15.76 4.50
CA TYR A 2 -0.72 15.39 5.49
C TYR A 2 -0.07 14.65 6.65
N ASP A 3 -0.56 14.86 7.88
CA ASP A 3 -0.08 14.11 9.05
C ASP A 3 -0.69 12.70 9.09
N LEU A 4 -0.35 11.86 8.09
CA LEU A 4 -0.89 10.51 7.93
C LEU A 4 -0.66 9.62 9.16
N TYR A 5 0.33 9.93 10.02
CA TYR A 5 0.56 9.23 11.29
C TYR A 5 -0.58 9.42 12.31
N ASN A 6 -1.42 10.44 12.15
CA ASN A 6 -2.58 10.70 13.01
C ASN A 6 -3.86 9.96 12.57
N LEU A 7 -3.90 9.34 11.38
CA LEU A 7 -5.07 8.57 10.91
C LEU A 7 -5.41 7.37 11.80
N GLY A 8 -4.38 6.78 12.40
CA GLY A 8 -4.46 5.44 12.97
C GLY A 8 -4.49 4.36 11.88
N TRP A 9 -4.12 3.14 12.27
CA TRP A 9 -3.95 2.02 11.34
C TRP A 9 -5.24 1.66 10.57
N ASN A 10 -6.39 1.58 11.24
CA ASN A 10 -7.66 1.22 10.58
C ASN A 10 -8.07 2.27 9.54
N SER A 11 -8.02 3.56 9.88
CA SER A 11 -8.35 4.62 8.91
C SER A 11 -7.36 4.67 7.75
N PHE A 12 -6.08 4.38 7.99
CA PHE A 12 -5.08 4.26 6.94
C PHE A 12 -5.37 3.09 6.00
N GLN A 13 -5.79 1.95 6.54
CA GLN A 13 -6.22 0.80 5.73
C GLN A 13 -7.45 1.13 4.87
N GLN A 14 -8.43 1.86 5.40
CA GLN A 14 -9.58 2.34 4.63
C GLN A 14 -9.18 3.35 3.54
N LEU A 15 -8.20 4.20 3.81
CA LEU A 15 -7.63 5.10 2.81
C LEU A 15 -7.00 4.30 1.66
N CYS A 16 -6.14 3.31 1.97
CA CYS A 16 -5.51 2.48 0.96
C CYS A 16 -6.52 1.66 0.13
N LEU A 17 -7.58 1.15 0.77
CA LEU A 17 -8.70 0.51 0.07
C LEU A 17 -9.37 1.46 -0.91
N THR A 18 -9.65 2.68 -0.48
CA THR A 18 -10.31 3.69 -1.31
C THR A 18 -9.40 4.13 -2.45
N ILE A 19 -8.10 4.31 -2.20
CA ILE A 19 -7.11 4.57 -3.25
C ILE A 19 -7.11 3.43 -4.27
N THR A 20 -7.11 2.18 -3.82
CA THR A 20 -7.09 1.04 -4.74
C THR A 20 -8.32 1.00 -5.64
N ARG A 21 -9.52 1.22 -5.07
CA ARG A 21 -10.75 1.22 -5.85
C ARG A 21 -10.88 2.42 -6.79
N GLU A 22 -10.57 3.61 -6.29
CA GLU A 22 -10.85 4.86 -7.00
C GLU A 22 -9.71 5.33 -7.90
N ILE A 23 -8.46 5.07 -7.53
CA ILE A 23 -7.27 5.51 -8.27
C ILE A 23 -6.72 4.37 -9.12
N LEU A 24 -6.59 3.16 -8.54
CA LEU A 24 -6.09 2.00 -9.29
C LEU A 24 -7.20 1.30 -10.08
N GLY A 25 -8.47 1.65 -9.84
CA GLY A 25 -9.62 1.13 -10.58
C GLY A 25 -9.91 -0.35 -10.33
N GLN A 26 -9.37 -0.93 -9.26
CA GLN A 26 -9.43 -2.37 -9.02
C GLN A 26 -10.52 -2.76 -8.03
N THR A 27 -11.16 -3.89 -8.29
CA THR A 27 -12.01 -4.57 -7.30
C THR A 27 -11.11 -5.37 -6.36
N VAL A 28 -11.36 -5.24 -5.06
CA VAL A 28 -10.47 -5.74 -4.02
C VAL A 28 -11.28 -6.53 -3.00
N GLU A 29 -10.83 -7.74 -2.68
CA GLU A 29 -11.32 -8.49 -1.53
C GLU A 29 -10.47 -8.15 -0.30
N SER A 30 -11.14 -7.68 0.76
CA SER A 30 -10.54 -7.47 2.07
C SER A 30 -10.80 -8.66 2.97
N PHE A 31 -9.73 -9.24 3.49
CA PHE A 31 -9.82 -10.27 4.52
C PHE A 31 -9.88 -9.61 5.90
N LEU A 32 -10.67 -10.21 6.80
CA LEU A 32 -10.77 -9.75 8.18
C LEU A 32 -9.44 -9.92 8.92
N ASP A 33 -9.17 -8.99 9.83
CA ASP A 33 -8.09 -9.12 10.81
C ASP A 33 -8.49 -10.18 11.86
N SER A 34 -8.38 -11.44 11.49
CA SER A 34 -8.40 -12.53 12.47
C SER A 34 -7.01 -12.64 13.10
N ASN A 35 -6.99 -12.78 14.43
CA ASN A 35 -5.86 -12.78 15.37
C ASN A 35 -4.75 -13.85 15.11
N ASP A 36 -4.71 -14.48 13.93
CA ASP A 36 -3.83 -15.59 13.55
C ASP A 36 -2.86 -15.19 12.42
N GLY A 37 -1.83 -14.42 12.77
CA GLY A 37 -0.59 -14.37 11.96
C GLY A 37 -0.24 -13.05 11.28
N GLY A 38 -0.81 -11.93 11.73
CA GLY A 38 -0.31 -10.59 11.40
C GLY A 38 -0.44 -10.19 9.94
N ARG A 39 -1.45 -10.68 9.21
CA ARG A 39 -1.84 -10.08 7.93
C ARG A 39 -2.57 -8.78 8.22
N ASP A 40 -1.83 -7.76 8.61
CA ASP A 40 -2.40 -6.43 8.82
C ASP A 40 -2.77 -5.86 7.45
N GLY A 41 -4.04 -5.94 7.04
CA GLY A 41 -4.53 -5.31 5.81
C GLY A 41 -3.86 -5.78 4.51
N ALA A 42 -3.79 -7.10 4.30
CA ALA A 42 -3.45 -7.68 3.00
C ALA A 42 -4.72 -7.91 2.16
N PHE A 43 -4.73 -7.42 0.94
CA PHE A 43 -5.86 -7.51 0.02
C PHE A 43 -5.54 -8.36 -1.19
N VAL A 44 -6.52 -9.11 -1.71
CA VAL A 44 -6.35 -9.90 -2.93
C VAL A 44 -7.39 -9.52 -3.96
N GLY A 45 -7.02 -9.56 -5.23
CA GLY A 45 -7.96 -9.38 -6.33
C GLY A 45 -7.38 -9.80 -7.67
N GLN A 46 -8.18 -9.68 -8.72
CA GLN A 46 -7.73 -9.77 -10.10
C GLN A 46 -7.49 -8.36 -10.63
N TRP A 47 -6.27 -8.10 -11.11
CA TRP A 47 -5.93 -6.81 -11.68
C TRP A 47 -6.43 -6.75 -13.13
N ASN A 48 -7.39 -5.88 -13.41
CA ASN A 48 -7.89 -5.59 -14.75
C ASN A 48 -7.47 -4.15 -15.11
N SER A 49 -6.52 -4.01 -16.02
CA SER A 49 -5.96 -2.72 -16.41
C SER A 49 -7.00 -1.84 -17.13
N PHE A 50 -7.12 -0.57 -16.73
CA PHE A 50 -8.03 0.40 -17.37
C PHE A 50 -7.35 1.26 -18.46
N CYS A 51 -6.02 1.26 -18.58
CA CYS A 51 -5.27 1.86 -19.69
C CYS A 51 -3.83 1.30 -19.74
N ASP A 52 -3.37 0.97 -20.95
CA ASP A 52 -2.02 0.60 -21.41
C ASP A 52 -0.96 0.28 -20.34
N ASP A 53 -0.86 -1.00 -19.98
CA ASP A 53 0.36 -1.84 -19.90
C ASP A 53 0.18 -3.01 -18.91
N ASP A 54 -0.11 -4.20 -19.46
CA ASP A 54 0.31 -5.55 -19.05
C ASP A 54 0.45 -5.92 -17.56
N ILE A 55 -0.56 -5.63 -16.75
CA ILE A 55 -0.71 -6.29 -15.45
C ILE A 55 -2.05 -7.02 -15.44
N SER A 56 -1.98 -8.35 -15.53
CA SER A 56 -3.11 -9.27 -15.35
C SER A 56 -2.68 -10.37 -14.39
N GLY A 57 -3.55 -10.75 -13.47
CA GLY A 57 -3.29 -11.84 -12.53
C GLY A 57 -3.70 -11.50 -11.11
N ARG A 58 -3.28 -12.36 -10.18
CA ARG A 58 -3.59 -12.18 -8.75
C ARG A 58 -2.65 -11.13 -8.18
N PHE A 59 -3.23 -10.09 -7.61
CA PHE A 59 -2.44 -9.09 -6.91
C PHE A 59 -2.64 -9.20 -5.40
N VAL A 60 -1.61 -8.82 -4.66
CA VAL A 60 -1.65 -8.68 -3.21
C VAL A 60 -1.30 -7.24 -2.87
N ILE A 61 -2.18 -6.54 -2.16
CA ILE A 61 -1.88 -5.20 -1.65
C ILE A 61 -1.65 -5.28 -0.15
N GLN A 62 -0.50 -4.82 0.31
CA GLN A 62 -0.16 -4.72 1.71
C GLN A 62 -0.22 -3.25 2.16
N CYS A 63 -0.87 -3.00 3.28
CA CYS A 63 -0.89 -1.70 3.92
C CYS A 63 -0.03 -1.71 5.17
N LYS A 64 1.01 -0.86 5.20
CA LYS A 64 1.90 -0.76 6.35
C LYS A 64 1.80 0.63 6.96
N PHE A 65 1.12 0.70 8.09
CA PHE A 65 1.01 1.91 8.89
C PHE A 65 2.13 1.98 9.94
N THR A 66 2.63 3.18 10.20
CA THR A 66 3.49 3.50 11.34
C THR A 66 3.01 4.79 12.00
N SER A 67 2.94 4.81 13.33
CA SER A 67 2.65 6.04 14.10
C SER A 67 3.88 6.93 14.28
N LYS A 68 5.07 6.49 13.84
CA LYS A 68 6.32 7.23 13.97
C LYS A 68 6.40 8.37 12.95
N ILE A 69 6.56 9.58 13.45
CA ILE A 69 6.77 10.79 12.65
C ILE A 69 8.09 10.67 11.88
N GLN A 70 8.08 11.03 10.59
CA GLN A 70 9.26 11.02 9.71
C GLN A 70 10.01 9.67 9.62
N HIS A 71 9.33 8.55 9.91
CA HIS A 71 9.92 7.24 9.72
C HIS A 71 10.13 6.93 8.24
N SER A 72 11.31 6.45 7.87
CA SER A 72 11.58 5.92 6.53
C SER A 72 11.48 4.40 6.56
N LEU A 73 10.78 3.83 5.59
CA LEU A 73 10.68 2.38 5.44
C LEU A 73 12.06 1.78 5.17
N ASN A 74 12.49 0.85 6.01
CA ASN A 74 13.70 0.07 5.80
C ASN A 74 13.34 -1.32 5.23
N PRO A 75 14.22 -1.92 4.42
CA PRO A 75 14.01 -3.30 3.95
C PRO A 75 13.88 -4.32 5.10
N SER A 76 14.52 -4.06 6.24
CA SER A 76 14.38 -4.88 7.45
C SER A 76 12.96 -4.86 8.03
N ASP A 77 12.22 -3.76 7.85
CA ASP A 77 10.84 -3.65 8.36
C ASP A 77 9.87 -4.54 7.58
N LEU A 78 10.32 -5.10 6.45
CA LEU A 78 9.56 -6.00 5.59
C LEU A 78 10.02 -7.46 5.69
N SER A 79 10.93 -7.83 6.59
CA SER A 79 11.42 -9.22 6.70
C SER A 79 10.28 -10.23 6.87
N ASP A 80 9.31 -9.93 7.74
CA ASP A 80 8.20 -10.82 8.03
C ASP A 80 7.20 -10.86 6.87
N GLU A 81 7.00 -9.72 6.20
CA GLU A 81 6.17 -9.61 5.01
C GLU A 81 6.74 -10.38 3.84
N VAL A 82 8.05 -10.31 3.63
CA VAL A 82 8.79 -11.06 2.61
C VAL A 82 8.57 -12.57 2.78
N VAL A 83 8.54 -13.09 4.02
CA VAL A 83 8.23 -14.49 4.29
C VAL A 83 6.77 -14.83 3.93
N LYS A 84 5.82 -13.95 4.22
CA LYS A 84 4.40 -14.15 3.84
C LYS A 84 4.20 -14.10 2.32
N VAL A 85 4.83 -13.13 1.66
CA VAL A 85 4.78 -12.98 0.20
C VAL A 85 5.38 -14.20 -0.48
N LYS A 86 6.50 -14.72 0.03
CA LYS A 86 7.09 -15.96 -0.48
C LYS A 86 6.09 -17.12 -0.49
N LYS A 87 5.38 -17.33 0.62
CA LYS A 87 4.33 -18.36 0.71
C LYS A 87 3.19 -18.12 -0.28
N LEU A 88 2.81 -16.86 -0.50
CA LEU A 88 1.75 -16.51 -1.46
C LEU A 88 2.20 -16.75 -2.91
N VAL A 89 3.45 -16.45 -3.25
CA VAL A 89 4.03 -16.73 -4.57
C VAL A 89 4.14 -18.23 -4.80
N GLU A 90 4.64 -19.00 -3.83
CA GLU A 90 4.74 -20.47 -3.89
C GLU A 90 3.37 -21.13 -4.10
N ASN A 91 2.31 -20.55 -3.54
CA ASN A 91 0.93 -21.01 -3.73
C ASN A 91 0.26 -20.48 -5.02
N GLY A 92 0.98 -19.72 -5.86
CA GLY A 92 0.40 -19.12 -7.08
C GLY A 92 -0.71 -18.09 -6.80
N LEU A 93 -0.68 -17.46 -5.62
CA LEU A 93 -1.68 -16.49 -5.16
C LEU A 93 -1.21 -15.03 -5.32
N CYS A 94 0.04 -14.79 -5.73
CA CYS A 94 0.60 -13.46 -5.88
C CYS A 94 1.49 -13.39 -7.14
N ASP A 95 0.97 -12.76 -8.20
CA ASP A 95 1.75 -12.36 -9.37
C ASP A 95 2.26 -10.92 -9.23
N SER A 96 1.42 -10.05 -8.67
CA SER A 96 1.69 -8.62 -8.49
C SER A 96 1.60 -8.23 -7.02
N TYR A 97 2.61 -7.55 -6.50
CA TYR A 97 2.65 -7.07 -5.13
C TYR A 97 2.66 -5.55 -5.08
N VAL A 98 1.72 -4.99 -4.32
CA VAL A 98 1.60 -3.55 -4.09
C VAL A 98 1.80 -3.29 -2.61
N LEU A 99 2.73 -2.41 -2.25
CA LEU A 99 2.90 -1.95 -0.86
C LEU A 99 2.49 -0.48 -0.76
N MET A 100 1.56 -0.18 0.13
CA MET A 100 1.21 1.20 0.52
C MET A 100 1.66 1.47 1.94
N THR A 101 2.36 2.57 2.17
CA THR A 101 2.83 2.95 3.50
C THR A 101 2.78 4.46 3.72
N ASN A 102 2.46 4.87 4.94
CA ASN A 102 2.59 6.27 5.38
C ASN A 102 4.02 6.63 5.81
N ALA A 103 4.96 5.68 5.74
CA ALA A 103 6.38 5.96 5.92
C ALA A 103 6.98 6.62 4.66
N GLY A 104 8.07 7.35 4.85
CA GLY A 104 8.89 7.84 3.74
C GLY A 104 9.56 6.67 3.01
N LEU A 105 9.61 6.75 1.67
CA LEU A 105 10.25 5.75 0.83
C LEU A 105 11.36 6.41 0.02
N SER A 106 12.62 6.11 0.34
CA SER A 106 13.77 6.58 -0.45
C SER A 106 13.96 5.70 -1.69
N GLY A 107 14.47 6.27 -2.79
CA GLY A 107 14.72 5.52 -4.03
C GLY A 107 15.62 4.30 -3.82
N LYS A 108 16.69 4.46 -3.03
CA LYS A 108 17.61 3.36 -2.67
C LYS A 108 16.93 2.25 -1.89
N HIS A 109 15.98 2.57 -1.00
CA HIS A 109 15.22 1.56 -0.26
C HIS A 109 14.19 0.90 -1.15
N ALA A 110 13.51 1.67 -2.01
CA ALA A 110 12.55 1.14 -2.98
C ALA A 110 13.21 0.10 -3.91
N GLU A 111 14.38 0.40 -4.48
CA GLU A 111 15.13 -0.52 -5.34
C GLU A 111 15.48 -1.83 -4.62
N ARG A 112 15.96 -1.72 -3.37
CA ARG A 112 16.28 -2.90 -2.54
C ARG A 112 15.06 -3.75 -2.25
N ILE A 113 13.94 -3.13 -1.91
CA ILE A 113 12.67 -3.82 -1.63
C ILE A 113 12.16 -4.51 -2.89
N VAL A 114 12.19 -3.83 -4.03
CA VAL A 114 11.82 -4.41 -5.33
C VAL A 114 12.71 -5.60 -5.67
N ALA A 115 14.03 -5.49 -5.47
CA ALA A 115 14.96 -6.59 -5.73
C ALA A 115 14.67 -7.82 -4.85
N ILE A 116 14.40 -7.62 -3.55
CA ILE A 116 14.05 -8.70 -2.63
C ILE A 116 12.74 -9.38 -3.08
N LEU A 117 11.69 -8.61 -3.37
CA LEU A 117 10.39 -9.17 -3.76
C LEU A 117 10.46 -9.89 -5.12
N LYS A 118 11.21 -9.35 -6.08
CA LYS A 118 11.46 -10.01 -7.36
C LYS A 118 12.26 -11.31 -7.21
N SER A 119 13.25 -11.35 -6.31
CA SER A 119 14.03 -12.58 -6.04
C SER A 119 13.18 -13.73 -5.48
N ILE A 120 12.01 -13.42 -4.94
CA ILE A 120 11.07 -14.39 -4.36
C ILE A 120 10.03 -14.86 -5.39
N GLY A 121 10.01 -14.26 -6.59
CA GLY A 121 9.17 -14.68 -7.71
C GLY A 121 7.96 -13.77 -7.97
N VAL A 122 7.88 -12.60 -7.32
CA VAL A 122 6.87 -11.58 -7.68
C VAL A 122 7.23 -10.98 -9.04
N LYS A 123 6.29 -11.02 -10.01
CA LYS A 123 6.51 -10.50 -11.37
C LYS A 123 6.48 -8.98 -11.40
N TYR A 124 5.46 -8.40 -10.76
CA TYR A 124 5.24 -6.97 -10.74
C TYR A 124 5.23 -6.43 -9.31
N VAL A 125 6.05 -5.43 -9.03
CA VAL A 125 6.11 -4.77 -7.73
C VAL A 125 5.78 -3.29 -7.91
N ARG A 126 4.90 -2.77 -7.03
CA ARG A 126 4.61 -1.33 -6.90
C ARG A 126 4.74 -0.92 -5.45
N LEU A 127 5.42 0.20 -5.20
CA LEU A 127 5.62 0.73 -3.86
C LEU A 127 5.10 2.17 -3.83
N PHE A 128 4.22 2.46 -2.89
CA PHE A 128 3.59 3.75 -2.70
C PHE A 128 3.88 4.24 -1.27
N GLY A 129 4.80 5.20 -1.16
CA GLY A 129 5.13 5.86 0.10
C GLY A 129 4.23 7.05 0.41
N SER A 130 4.48 7.69 1.55
CA SER A 130 3.70 8.84 2.03
C SER A 130 3.55 9.96 1.01
N THR A 131 4.62 10.34 0.31
CA THR A 131 4.59 11.42 -0.69
C THR A 131 3.59 11.15 -1.81
N TRP A 132 3.51 9.91 -2.28
CA TRP A 132 2.57 9.54 -3.33
C TRP A 132 1.13 9.52 -2.81
N ILE A 133 0.91 8.99 -1.60
CA ILE A 133 -0.42 8.98 -0.96
C ILE A 133 -0.93 10.41 -0.74
N ASP A 134 -0.06 11.30 -0.25
CA ASP A 134 -0.35 12.72 -0.08
C ASP A 134 -0.75 13.39 -1.39
N GLN A 135 -0.03 13.08 -2.47
CA GLN A 135 -0.35 13.56 -3.81
C GLN A 135 -1.74 13.07 -4.23
N GLN A 136 -2.04 11.78 -4.06
CA GLN A 136 -3.36 11.24 -4.39
C GLN A 136 -4.48 11.92 -3.61
N ILE A 137 -4.29 12.16 -2.31
CA ILE A 137 -5.25 12.91 -1.50
C ILE A 137 -5.47 14.33 -2.06
N ARG A 138 -4.38 15.04 -2.35
CA ARG A 138 -4.44 16.44 -2.79
C ARG A 138 -5.13 16.60 -4.14
N GLU A 139 -4.78 15.74 -5.08
CA GLU A 139 -5.22 15.84 -6.48
C GLU A 139 -6.64 15.28 -6.67
N ASN A 140 -7.05 14.29 -5.88
CA ASN A 140 -8.34 13.62 -6.06
C ASN A 140 -9.40 14.13 -5.09
N LYS A 141 -10.26 15.05 -5.56
CA LYS A 141 -11.42 15.54 -4.79
C LYS A 141 -12.34 14.42 -4.32
N ARG A 142 -12.58 13.42 -5.17
CA ARG A 142 -13.43 12.26 -4.86
C ARG A 142 -12.86 11.42 -3.72
N LEU A 143 -11.55 11.18 -3.71
CA LEU A 143 -10.87 10.46 -2.63
C LEU A 143 -11.07 11.16 -1.29
N ARG A 144 -10.93 12.50 -1.23
CA ARG A 144 -11.18 13.29 -0.01
C ARG A 144 -12.64 13.23 0.46
N MET A 145 -13.61 13.16 -0.46
CA MET A 145 -15.01 13.00 -0.09
C MET A 145 -15.31 11.62 0.49
N LEU A 146 -14.67 10.57 -0.05
CA LEU A 146 -14.88 9.19 0.37
C LEU A 146 -14.14 8.82 1.67
N VAL A 147 -13.09 9.57 2.02
CA VAL A 147 -12.32 9.38 3.26
C VAL A 147 -12.29 10.68 4.07
N PRO A 148 -13.40 11.06 4.75
CA PRO A 148 -13.49 12.34 5.45
C PRO A 148 -12.47 12.53 6.58
N SER A 149 -11.95 11.43 7.14
CA SER A 149 -10.89 11.47 8.17
C SER A 149 -9.63 12.19 7.70
N VAL A 150 -9.42 12.31 6.39
CA VAL A 150 -8.29 13.03 5.80
C VAL A 150 -8.35 14.55 6.02
N TYR A 151 -9.55 15.13 6.17
CA TYR A 151 -9.70 16.56 6.45
C TYR A 151 -9.16 16.97 7.84
N GLY A 152 -9.08 16.01 8.78
CA GLY A 152 -8.56 16.24 10.13
C GLY A 152 -7.04 16.19 10.24
N LEU A 153 -6.30 15.90 9.15
CA LEU A 153 -4.86 15.62 9.19
C LEU A 153 -3.97 16.85 9.00
N GLY A 154 -4.56 18.04 8.81
CA GLY A 154 -3.83 19.28 8.53
C GLY A 154 -3.15 19.25 7.15
N ASP A 155 -3.48 20.18 6.26
CA ASP A 155 -2.69 20.36 5.03
C ASP A 155 -1.50 21.27 5.34
N LEU A 156 -0.33 20.68 5.62
CA LEU A 156 0.90 21.43 5.92
C LEU A 156 1.45 22.20 4.71
N SER A 157 0.78 22.22 3.55
CA SER A 157 1.15 23.13 2.46
C SER A 157 0.59 24.54 2.59
N GLN A 158 -0.22 24.80 3.62
CA GLN A 158 -0.70 26.14 3.96
C GLN A 158 0.10 26.82 5.08
N ILE A 159 1.25 26.26 5.47
CA ILE A 159 2.17 26.83 6.47
C ILE A 159 3.46 27.26 5.77
#